data_AF-A0A945VYV8-F1
#
_entry.id   AF-A0A945VYV8-F1
#
_cell.length_a   1.000
_cell.length_b   1.000
_cell.length_c   1.000
_cell.angle_alpha   90.00
_cell.angle_beta   90.00
_cell.angle_gamma   90.00
#
_symmetry.space_group_name_H-M   'P 1'
#
loop_
_entity.id
_entity.type
_entity.pdbx_description
1 polymer ?
#
loop_
_entity_poly.entity_id
_entity_poly.type
_entity_poly.pdbx_seq_one_letter_code
_entity_poly.pdbx_strand_id
1 'polypeptide(L)'
;MMFWQGITIWTFAFLAMVFGPFELLVPFLVLQILGITMVWKDSPSTDEILQHPNGLVKKDFILNKVMSDIAKPINCSVTMGQSICFFAEGYGDHYSQDGHGCPVMIENEDGILKLYVWDDINSEDPRIISLVNARESQRK
;
A
#
# COMPACT_ATOMS: atom_id res chain seq x y z
N MET A 1 -7.94 25.73 -20.74
CA MET A 1 -7.44 24.52 -21.41
C MET A 1 -8.57 23.95 -22.25
N MET A 2 -8.63 24.33 -23.53
CA MET A 2 -9.82 24.29 -24.39
C MET A 2 -9.55 23.40 -25.62
N PHE A 3 -9.15 22.15 -25.39
CA PHE A 3 -8.67 21.25 -26.45
C PHE A 3 -9.30 19.84 -26.45
N TRP A 4 -10.28 19.56 -25.58
CA TRP A 4 -10.82 18.19 -25.39
C TRP A 4 -12.26 17.97 -25.85
N GLN A 5 -13.03 19.01 -26.20
CA GLN A 5 -14.41 18.84 -26.67
C GLN A 5 -14.53 18.46 -28.16
N GLY A 6 -13.42 18.44 -28.90
CA GLY A 6 -13.43 18.03 -30.30
C GLY A 6 -13.55 16.52 -30.49
N ILE A 7 -12.86 15.71 -29.68
CA ILE A 7 -12.65 14.28 -29.96
C ILE A 7 -13.93 13.45 -29.78
N THR A 8 -14.77 13.81 -28.81
CA THR A 8 -15.99 13.06 -28.46
C THR A 8 -17.08 13.18 -29.52
N ILE A 9 -17.24 14.33 -30.16
CA ILE A 9 -18.28 14.55 -31.18
C ILE A 9 -17.98 13.72 -32.44
N TRP A 10 -16.70 13.63 -32.84
CA TRP A 10 -16.30 12.85 -34.01
C TRP A 10 -16.42 11.34 -33.82
N THR A 11 -16.26 10.83 -32.59
CA THR A 11 -16.40 9.38 -32.30
C THR A 11 -17.84 8.91 -32.39
N PHE A 12 -18.79 9.70 -31.85
CA PHE A 12 -20.22 9.38 -31.95
C PHE A 12 -20.75 9.47 -33.39
N ALA A 13 -20.27 10.44 -34.18
CA ALA A 13 -20.62 10.56 -35.59
C ALA A 13 -20.09 9.38 -36.43
N PHE A 14 -18.87 8.90 -36.14
CA PHE A 14 -18.27 7.75 -36.83
C PHE A 14 -19.00 6.43 -36.52
N LEU A 15 -19.39 6.20 -35.27
CA LEU A 15 -20.15 5.01 -34.85
C LEU A 15 -21.57 4.97 -35.44
N ALA A 16 -22.25 6.12 -35.53
CA ALA A 16 -23.57 6.20 -36.17
C ALA A 16 -23.53 5.91 -37.68
N MET A 17 -22.40 6.21 -38.33
CA MET A 17 -22.20 6.01 -39.78
C MET A 17 -21.90 4.54 -40.13
N VAL A 18 -21.26 3.79 -39.22
CA VAL A 18 -20.88 2.39 -39.45
C VAL A 18 -22.00 1.40 -39.13
N PHE A 19 -22.84 1.68 -38.13
CA PHE A 19 -23.80 0.69 -37.60
C PHE A 19 -25.28 0.98 -37.90
N GLY A 20 -25.58 2.12 -38.53
CA GLY A 20 -26.96 2.51 -38.86
C GLY A 20 -27.82 2.86 -37.63
N PRO A 21 -28.91 3.64 -37.82
CA PRO A 21 -29.67 4.19 -36.69
C PRO A 21 -30.50 3.16 -35.90
N PHE A 22 -30.63 1.93 -36.41
CA PHE A 22 -31.54 0.92 -35.85
C PHE A 22 -30.88 -0.10 -34.90
N GLU A 23 -29.56 -0.27 -34.92
CA GLU A 23 -28.87 -1.24 -34.05
C GLU A 23 -28.40 -0.66 -32.70
N LEU A 24 -28.55 0.65 -32.49
CA LEU A 24 -28.19 1.33 -31.23
C LEU A 24 -29.31 1.32 -30.17
N LEU A 25 -30.53 0.91 -30.53
CA LEU A 25 -31.67 0.88 -29.60
C LEU A 25 -31.67 -0.34 -28.67
N VAL A 26 -31.11 -1.46 -29.12
CA VAL A 26 -31.08 -2.71 -28.36
C VAL A 26 -30.16 -2.63 -27.12
N PRO A 27 -28.93 -2.10 -27.19
CA PRO A 27 -28.09 -1.95 -26.00
C PRO A 27 -28.63 -0.90 -25.01
N PHE A 28 -29.36 0.12 -25.48
CA PHE A 28 -29.92 1.16 -24.62
C PHE A 28 -31.09 0.66 -23.74
N LEU A 29 -31.92 -0.25 -24.27
CA LEU A 29 -33.02 -0.84 -23.50
C LEU A 29 -32.53 -1.90 -22.49
N VAL A 30 -31.50 -2.68 -22.84
CA VAL A 30 -30.90 -3.68 -21.94
C VAL A 30 -30.24 -3.02 -20.73
N LEU A 31 -29.65 -1.83 -20.90
CA LEU A 31 -29.09 -1.03 -19.79
C LEU A 31 -30.16 -0.49 -18.83
N GLN A 32 -31.37 -0.18 -19.30
CA GLN A 32 -32.46 0.29 -18.43
C GLN A 32 -33.12 -0.84 -17.63
N ILE A 33 -33.25 -2.05 -18.18
CA ILE A 33 -33.89 -3.19 -17.49
C ILE A 33 -32.98 -3.77 -16.39
N LEU A 34 -31.66 -3.70 -16.54
CA LEU A 34 -30.70 -4.19 -15.54
C LEU A 34 -30.43 -3.22 -14.39
N GLY A 35 -31.07 -2.05 -14.34
CA GLY A 35 -30.86 -1.07 -13.26
C GLY A 35 -29.43 -0.53 -13.17
N ILE A 36 -28.63 -0.73 -14.21
CA ILE A 36 -27.30 -0.15 -14.33
C ILE A 36 -27.49 1.21 -14.98
N THR A 37 -27.89 2.19 -14.18
CA THR A 37 -27.55 3.58 -14.51
C THR A 37 -26.04 3.65 -14.55
N MET A 38 -25.45 3.61 -15.76
CA MET A 38 -24.11 4.11 -15.99
C MET A 38 -24.14 5.61 -15.70
N VAL A 39 -24.03 5.96 -14.42
CA VAL A 39 -23.52 7.26 -14.01
C VAL A 39 -22.08 7.25 -14.47
N TRP A 40 -21.82 7.87 -15.63
CA TRP A 40 -20.49 8.33 -16.01
C TRP A 40 -20.06 9.32 -14.93
N LYS A 41 -19.44 8.80 -13.86
CA LYS A 41 -18.80 9.60 -12.83
C LYS A 41 -17.41 9.89 -13.35
N ASP A 42 -17.28 11.02 -14.03
CA ASP A 42 -16.00 11.71 -14.14
C ASP A 42 -15.35 11.69 -12.74
N SER A 43 -14.22 11.02 -12.63
CA SER A 43 -13.44 11.01 -11.40
C SER A 43 -12.50 12.23 -11.43
N PRO A 44 -12.30 12.97 -10.33
CA PRO A 44 -13.21 13.25 -9.23
C PRO A 44 -13.32 14.78 -9.01
N SER A 45 -14.53 15.34 -9.02
CA SER A 45 -14.79 16.63 -8.35
C SER A 45 -15.94 16.47 -7.36
N THR A 46 -15.84 15.46 -6.50
CA THR A 46 -16.70 15.37 -5.32
C THR A 46 -15.92 15.88 -4.13
N ASP A 47 -15.80 17.20 -4.03
CA ASP A 47 -15.92 17.89 -2.75
C ASP A 47 -17.35 17.63 -2.22
N GLU A 48 -17.67 16.37 -1.93
CA GLU A 48 -18.84 16.03 -1.12
C GLU A 48 -18.47 16.34 0.32
N ILE A 49 -18.64 17.62 0.60
CA ILE A 49 -18.80 18.18 1.92
C ILE A 49 -19.92 17.42 2.62
N LEU A 50 -19.58 16.55 3.57
CA LEU A 50 -20.54 16.10 4.56
C LEU A 50 -20.77 17.27 5.51
N GLN A 51 -21.96 17.87 5.47
CA GLN A 51 -22.35 18.90 6.43
C GLN A 51 -22.51 18.28 7.81
N HIS A 52 -21.44 18.34 8.61
CA HIS A 52 -21.52 18.18 10.05
C HIS A 52 -21.90 19.55 10.67
N PRO A 53 -22.69 19.60 11.76
CA PRO A 53 -23.15 20.86 12.37
C PRO A 53 -22.04 21.81 12.84
N ASN A 54 -20.77 21.36 12.85
CA ASN A 54 -19.62 22.13 13.34
C ASN A 54 -18.51 22.36 12.29
N GLY A 55 -18.83 22.28 10.98
CA GLY A 55 -17.92 22.71 9.92
C GLY A 55 -17.42 21.61 8.98
N LEU A 56 -16.84 22.05 7.86
CA LEU A 56 -16.39 21.27 6.72
C LEU A 56 -15.16 20.41 7.07
N VAL A 57 -15.34 19.11 7.30
CA VAL A 57 -14.20 18.18 7.39
C VAL A 57 -14.04 17.48 6.04
N LYS A 58 -12.92 17.75 5.35
CA LYS A 58 -12.55 17.08 4.10
C LYS A 58 -12.60 15.56 4.30
N LYS A 59 -13.28 14.83 3.41
CA LYS A 59 -13.33 13.36 3.44
C LYS A 59 -11.93 12.73 3.43
N ASP A 60 -11.00 13.37 2.71
CA ASP A 60 -9.58 13.01 2.68
C ASP A 60 -8.90 13.11 4.05
N PHE A 61 -9.37 14.03 4.91
CA PHE A 61 -8.86 14.16 6.28
C PHE A 61 -9.31 12.99 7.15
N ILE A 62 -10.54 12.51 6.99
CA ILE A 62 -11.03 11.34 7.73
C ILE A 62 -10.32 10.07 7.26
N LEU A 63 -10.14 9.89 5.95
CA LEU A 63 -9.40 8.74 5.40
C LEU A 63 -7.92 8.73 5.82
N ASN A 64 -7.22 9.86 5.74
CA ASN A 64 -5.82 9.92 6.18
C ASN A 64 -5.68 9.76 7.70
N LYS A 65 -6.64 10.25 8.48
CA LYS A 65 -6.67 10.06 9.93
C LYS A 65 -6.96 8.61 10.34
N VAL A 66 -7.93 7.97 9.69
CA VAL A 66 -8.24 6.55 9.90
C VAL A 66 -7.07 5.65 9.45
N MET A 67 -6.37 6.01 8.38
CA MET A 67 -5.18 5.28 7.93
C MET A 67 -3.96 5.53 8.84
N SER A 68 -3.79 6.75 9.39
CA SER A 68 -2.72 7.06 10.35
C SER A 68 -2.91 6.35 11.69
N ASP A 69 -4.15 6.01 12.05
CA ASP A 69 -4.48 5.31 13.29
C ASP A 69 -4.26 3.78 13.19
N ILE A 70 -3.95 3.23 11.99
CA ILE A 70 -3.73 1.80 11.77
C ILE A 70 -2.24 1.42 11.89
N ALA A 71 -1.31 2.33 11.59
CA ALA A 71 0.13 2.09 11.73
C ALA A 71 0.66 2.80 13.00
N LYS A 72 0.59 2.11 14.15
CA LYS A 72 1.24 2.59 15.37
C LYS A 72 2.76 2.68 15.12
N PRO A 73 3.41 3.81 15.41
CA PRO A 73 4.87 3.90 15.28
C PRO A 73 5.55 2.85 16.16
N ILE A 74 6.57 2.21 15.61
CA ILE A 74 7.38 1.23 16.34
C ILE A 74 8.49 1.98 17.06
N ASN A 75 8.51 1.89 18.39
CA ASN A 75 9.63 2.36 19.18
C ASN A 75 10.76 1.34 19.04
N CYS A 76 11.89 1.77 18.49
CA CYS A 76 13.05 0.91 18.26
C CYS A 76 14.35 1.59 18.65
N SER A 77 15.37 0.79 18.92
CA SER A 77 16.73 1.25 19.12
C SER A 77 17.71 0.33 18.41
N VAL A 78 18.92 0.84 18.15
CA VAL A 78 19.98 0.07 17.50
C VAL A 78 21.23 0.18 18.35
N THR A 79 21.83 -0.97 18.67
CA THR A 79 23.15 -1.04 19.30
C THR A 79 24.16 -1.54 18.28
N MET A 80 25.36 -0.96 18.30
CA MET A 80 26.45 -1.31 17.40
C MET A 80 27.68 -1.75 18.22
N GLY A 81 28.32 -2.83 17.80
CA GLY A 81 29.53 -3.38 18.41
C GLY A 81 30.15 -4.46 17.51
N GLN A 82 30.41 -5.64 18.07
CA GLN A 82 30.77 -6.82 17.26
C GLN A 82 29.60 -7.30 16.38
N SER A 83 28.37 -7.04 16.84
CA SER A 83 27.13 -7.22 16.10
C SER A 83 26.35 -5.90 16.05
N ILE A 84 25.38 -5.83 15.13
CA ILE A 84 24.37 -4.78 15.06
C ILE A 84 23.06 -5.40 15.52
N CYS A 85 22.51 -4.88 16.61
CA CYS A 85 21.29 -5.39 17.25
C CYS A 85 20.16 -4.38 17.07
N PHE A 86 19.03 -4.81 16.51
CA PHE A 86 17.81 -4.02 16.37
C PHE A 86 16.81 -4.42 17.46
N PHE A 87 16.48 -3.49 18.35
CA PHE A 87 15.51 -3.67 19.41
C PHE A 87 14.18 -3.04 19.00
N ALA A 88 13.07 -3.69 19.30
CA ALA A 88 11.73 -3.14 19.12
C ALA A 88 10.93 -3.35 20.41
N GLU A 89 10.28 -2.31 20.92
CA GLU A 89 9.52 -2.37 22.17
C GLU A 89 8.42 -3.43 22.08
N GLY A 90 8.41 -4.37 23.04
CA GLY A 90 7.47 -5.49 23.08
C GLY A 90 7.89 -6.70 22.24
N TYR A 91 9.07 -6.69 21.62
CA TYR A 91 9.66 -7.80 20.89
C TYR A 91 11.04 -8.15 21.47
N GLY A 92 11.40 -9.42 21.42
CA GLY A 92 12.67 -9.91 21.95
C GLY A 92 13.05 -11.25 21.35
N ASP A 93 14.14 -11.82 21.87
CA ASP A 93 14.57 -13.20 21.62
C ASP A 93 14.18 -14.10 22.80
N HIS A 94 14.32 -15.41 22.61
CA HIS A 94 13.93 -16.43 23.59
C HIS A 94 14.70 -16.36 24.92
N TYR A 95 15.96 -15.91 24.89
CA TYR A 95 16.88 -16.05 26.01
C TYR A 95 16.97 -14.79 26.87
N SER A 96 16.62 -13.65 26.30
CA SER A 96 16.70 -12.37 26.98
C SER A 96 15.47 -12.11 27.86
N GLN A 97 15.66 -11.29 28.88
CA GLN A 97 14.54 -10.77 29.67
C GLN A 97 13.69 -9.79 28.85
N ASP A 98 12.42 -9.65 29.22
CA ASP A 98 11.50 -8.68 28.63
C ASP A 98 12.11 -7.28 28.57
N GLY A 99 12.04 -6.65 27.40
CA GLY A 99 12.59 -5.31 27.14
C GLY A 99 14.11 -5.25 26.92
N HIS A 100 14.81 -6.38 27.04
CA HIS A 100 16.26 -6.48 26.81
C HIS A 100 16.63 -7.33 25.59
N GLY A 101 15.67 -8.07 25.03
CA GLY A 101 15.90 -8.94 23.89
C GLY A 101 15.98 -8.22 22.56
N CYS A 102 16.71 -8.82 21.63
CA CYS A 102 16.92 -8.30 20.29
C CYS A 102 16.35 -9.27 19.25
N PRO A 103 15.18 -8.98 18.66
CA PRO A 103 14.56 -9.89 17.71
C PRO A 103 15.31 -9.99 16.37
N VAL A 104 16.16 -9.01 16.03
CA VAL A 104 16.90 -8.97 14.76
C VAL A 104 18.34 -8.52 14.98
N MET A 105 19.30 -9.35 14.58
CA MET A 105 20.73 -9.08 14.75
C MET A 105 21.52 -9.36 13.48
N ILE A 106 22.52 -8.53 13.17
CA ILE A 106 23.52 -8.80 12.13
C ILE A 106 24.86 -9.02 12.82
N GLU A 107 25.50 -10.15 12.54
CA GLU A 107 26.81 -10.49 13.12
C GLU A 107 27.80 -10.86 12.02
N ASN A 108 29.07 -10.54 12.27
CA ASN A 108 30.18 -10.95 11.42
C ASN A 108 30.84 -12.20 12.00
N GLU A 109 30.49 -13.35 11.45
CA GLU A 109 31.12 -14.62 11.81
C GLU A 109 32.18 -14.97 10.76
N ASP A 110 33.45 -14.90 11.14
CA ASP A 110 34.60 -15.24 10.30
C ASP A 110 34.62 -14.54 8.93
N GLY A 111 34.22 -13.27 8.88
CA GLY A 111 34.17 -12.47 7.65
C GLY A 111 32.92 -12.68 6.81
N ILE A 112 31.96 -13.48 7.29
CA ILE A 112 30.67 -13.71 6.65
C ILE A 112 29.59 -13.02 7.50
N LEU A 113 28.96 -12.00 6.92
CA LEU A 113 27.80 -11.38 7.55
C LEU A 113 26.62 -12.36 7.54
N LYS A 114 26.00 -12.52 8.70
CA LYS A 114 24.80 -13.32 8.92
C LYS A 114 23.74 -12.45 9.59
N LEU A 115 22.50 -12.62 9.15
CA LEU A 115 21.31 -12.01 9.74
C LEU A 115 20.58 -13.08 10.57
N TYR A 116 20.38 -12.78 11.85
CA TYR A 116 19.65 -13.58 12.82
C TYR A 116 18.29 -12.93 13.04
N VAL A 117 17.22 -13.70 12.93
CA VAL A 117 15.85 -13.25 13.16
C VAL A 117 15.14 -14.23 14.08
N TRP A 118 14.76 -13.76 15.26
CA TRP A 118 13.81 -14.46 16.13
C TRP A 118 12.40 -14.02 15.74
N ASP A 119 11.77 -14.78 14.85
CA ASP A 119 10.40 -14.50 14.39
C ASP A 119 9.31 -15.08 15.30
N ASP A 120 9.70 -15.98 16.22
CA ASP A 120 8.86 -16.51 17.29
C ASP A 120 9.68 -16.51 18.60
N ILE A 121 9.22 -15.76 19.60
CA ILE A 121 9.87 -15.65 20.92
C ILE A 121 9.90 -16.99 21.67
N ASN A 122 9.02 -17.93 21.30
CA ASN A 122 8.98 -19.27 21.88
C ASN A 122 10.01 -20.22 21.24
N SER A 123 10.64 -19.83 20.13
CA SER A 123 11.69 -20.60 19.47
C SER A 123 13.05 -20.22 20.03
N GLU A 124 13.75 -21.21 20.57
CA GLU A 124 15.10 -21.08 21.08
C GLU A 124 16.09 -20.65 19.98
N ASP A 125 15.97 -21.25 18.80
CA ASP A 125 16.86 -20.99 17.68
C ASP A 125 16.33 -19.88 16.76
N PRO A 126 17.17 -18.90 16.36
CA PRO A 126 16.83 -17.92 15.34
C PRO A 126 16.85 -18.52 13.94
N ARG A 127 16.15 -17.86 13.01
CA ARG A 127 16.38 -18.04 11.59
C ARG A 127 17.63 -17.28 11.17
N ILE A 128 18.56 -17.98 10.52
CA ILE A 128 19.85 -17.43 10.11
C ILE A 128 19.92 -17.33 8.59
N ILE A 129 20.20 -16.14 8.07
CA ILE A 129 20.37 -15.87 6.65
C ILE A 129 21.80 -15.39 6.40
N SER A 130 22.56 -16.15 5.61
CA SER A 130 23.89 -15.69 5.16
C SER A 130 23.75 -14.57 4.12
N LEU A 131 24.47 -13.47 4.34
CA LEU A 131 24.52 -12.33 3.44
C LEU A 131 25.72 -12.40 2.48
N VAL A 132 26.34 -13.57 2.31
CA VAL A 132 27.51 -13.74 1.41
C VAL A 132 27.21 -13.31 -0.03
N ASN A 133 25.99 -13.55 -0.50
CA ASN A 133 25.54 -13.18 -1.84
C ASN A 133 25.16 -11.69 -1.95
N ALA A 134 25.02 -10.98 -0.83
CA ALA A 134 24.79 -9.54 -0.79
C ALA A 134 26.10 -8.72 -0.85
N ARG A 135 27.27 -9.39 -0.89
CA ARG A 135 28.56 -8.73 -1.14
C ARG A 135 28.50 -7.98 -2.47
N GLU A 136 29.01 -6.75 -2.50
CA GLU A 136 29.00 -5.94 -3.74
C GLU A 136 29.70 -6.63 -4.91
N SER A 137 30.69 -7.48 -4.63
CA SER A 137 31.41 -8.30 -5.62
C SER A 137 30.56 -9.40 -6.29
N GLN A 138 29.36 -9.68 -5.78
CA GLN A 138 28.39 -10.62 -6.37
C GLN A 138 27.39 -9.94 -7.30
N ARG A 139 27.48 -8.61 -7.46
CA ARG A 139 26.64 -7.86 -8.40
C ARG A 139 26.89 -8.35 -9.83
N LYS A 140 25.81 -8.58 -10.57
CA LYS A 140 25.83 -8.94 -12.00
C LYS A 140 25.81 -7.69 -12.88
#